data_AF-L7MC18-F1
#
_entry.id   AF-L7MC18-F1
#
_cell.length_a   1.000
_cell.length_b   1.000
_cell.length_c   1.000
_cell.angle_alpha   90.00
_cell.angle_beta   90.00
_cell.angle_gamma   90.00
#
_symmetry.space_group_name_H-M   'P 1'
#
loop_
_entity.id
_entity.type
_entity.pdbx_description
1 polymer ?
#
loop_
_entity_poly.entity_id
_entity_poly.type
_entity_poly.pdbx_seq_one_letter_code
_entity_poly.pdbx_strand_id
1 'polypeptide(L)'
;MALKVLRRLWRYSCEEPFNEPVGDCTANINKYFFNHTAKMCQKFYWNGCLTRGVYETRYACALNCNEGESAAHCALPRPEECLKPKAQRWGRHHYAIDVFYYDIDSRQCKPFKYCGPPLPLESNMFTSMSMCVMECEGFPFSKAE
;
A
#
# COMPACT_ATOMS: atom_id res chain seq x y z
N MET A 1 -11.62 34.98 -4.50
CA MET A 1 -11.97 33.82 -5.37
C MET A 1 -11.02 32.65 -5.19
N ALA A 2 -9.70 32.86 -5.09
CA ALA A 2 -8.70 31.79 -4.88
C ALA A 2 -9.04 30.80 -3.73
N LEU A 3 -9.43 31.28 -2.54
CA LEU A 3 -9.83 30.41 -1.42
C LEU A 3 -11.04 29.49 -1.71
N LYS A 4 -12.00 29.93 -2.53
CA LYS A 4 -13.16 29.10 -2.94
C LYS A 4 -12.76 28.07 -4.01
N VAL A 5 -11.79 28.41 -4.87
CA VAL A 5 -11.22 27.48 -5.86
C VAL A 5 -10.36 26.43 -5.18
N LEU A 6 -9.49 26.83 -4.24
CA LEU A 6 -8.69 25.91 -3.42
C LEU A 6 -9.57 24.94 -2.62
N ARG A 7 -10.66 25.42 -2.01
CA ARG A 7 -11.66 24.56 -1.35
C ARG A 7 -12.42 23.62 -2.30
N ARG A 8 -12.59 23.98 -3.57
CA ARG A 8 -13.20 23.09 -4.58
C ARG A 8 -12.21 22.04 -5.09
N LEU A 9 -10.96 22.43 -5.34
CA LEU A 9 -9.90 21.51 -5.74
C LEU A 9 -9.62 20.45 -4.66
N TRP A 10 -9.60 20.86 -3.39
CA TRP A 10 -9.54 19.93 -2.25
C TRP A 10 -10.70 18.93 -2.17
N ARG A 11 -11.90 19.30 -2.64
CA ARG A 11 -13.05 18.38 -2.67
C ARG A 11 -12.89 17.27 -3.71
N TYR A 12 -12.24 17.53 -4.84
CA TYR A 12 -12.09 16.55 -5.93
C TYR A 12 -10.91 15.60 -5.71
N SER A 13 -9.90 16.01 -4.94
CA SER A 13 -8.72 15.20 -4.66
C SER A 13 -9.02 13.99 -3.78
N CYS A 14 -10.00 14.05 -2.88
CA CYS A 14 -10.21 13.02 -1.87
C CYS A 14 -11.58 12.35 -1.95
N GLU A 15 -12.29 12.54 -3.06
CA GLU A 15 -13.62 11.96 -3.30
C GLU A 15 -13.51 10.45 -3.55
N GLU A 16 -14.41 9.67 -2.93
CA GLU A 16 -14.48 8.23 -3.18
C GLU A 16 -14.97 7.97 -4.62
N PRO A 17 -14.30 7.10 -5.39
CA PRO A 17 -14.56 6.92 -6.83
C PRO A 17 -15.86 6.16 -7.17
N PHE A 18 -16.86 6.11 -6.27
CA PHE A 18 -17.97 5.15 -6.33
C PHE A 18 -19.06 5.48 -7.37
N ASN A 19 -19.06 6.68 -7.98
CA ASN A 19 -20.27 7.22 -8.63
C ASN A 19 -20.12 7.87 -10.02
N GLU A 20 -18.98 7.76 -10.71
CA GLU A 20 -18.94 8.21 -12.12
C GLU A 20 -19.39 7.06 -13.05
N PRO A 21 -20.32 7.29 -13.99
CA PRO A 21 -20.77 6.27 -14.92
C PRO A 21 -19.58 5.75 -15.74
N VAL A 22 -19.27 4.48 -15.53
CA VAL A 22 -18.11 3.80 -16.09
C VAL A 22 -18.35 3.55 -17.59
N GLY A 23 -17.48 4.10 -18.45
CA GLY A 23 -17.44 3.74 -19.89
C GLY A 23 -16.80 2.36 -20.12
N ASP A 24 -16.42 2.03 -21.37
CA ASP A 24 -15.75 0.77 -21.77
C ASP A 24 -14.31 0.60 -21.23
N CYS A 25 -14.02 1.08 -20.02
CA CYS A 25 -12.71 0.98 -19.40
C CYS A 25 -12.48 -0.43 -18.81
N THR A 26 -11.37 -1.06 -19.22
CA THR A 26 -11.08 -2.49 -18.96
C THR A 26 -9.72 -2.73 -18.30
N ALA A 27 -9.05 -1.69 -17.82
CA ALA A 27 -7.79 -1.85 -17.10
C ALA A 27 -8.02 -2.57 -15.76
N ASN A 28 -6.97 -3.18 -15.23
CA ASN A 28 -7.00 -3.79 -13.90
C ASN A 28 -5.69 -3.45 -13.17
N ILE A 29 -5.59 -2.20 -12.72
CA ILE A 29 -4.36 -1.63 -12.17
C ILE A 29 -4.61 -1.26 -10.70
N ASN A 30 -3.71 -1.63 -9.81
CA ASN A 30 -3.78 -1.19 -8.41
C ASN A 30 -3.55 0.32 -8.33
N LYS A 31 -4.48 1.02 -7.68
CA LYS A 31 -4.39 2.44 -7.32
C LYS A 31 -4.90 2.64 -5.89
N TYR A 32 -4.82 3.87 -5.40
CA TYR A 32 -5.31 4.25 -4.07
C TYR A 32 -6.41 5.29 -4.18
N PHE A 33 -7.38 5.20 -3.27
CA PHE A 33 -8.38 6.23 -3.04
C PHE A 33 -8.48 6.50 -1.53
N PHE A 34 -8.95 7.67 -1.15
CA PHE A 34 -9.17 7.98 0.26
C PHE A 34 -10.53 7.44 0.71
N ASN A 35 -10.53 6.45 1.60
CA ASN A 35 -11.76 5.96 2.21
C ASN A 35 -12.16 6.88 3.37
N HIS A 36 -13.27 7.59 3.21
CA HIS A 36 -13.74 8.57 4.18
C HIS A 36 -14.29 7.95 5.46
N THR A 37 -14.78 6.72 5.40
CA THR A 37 -15.29 5.96 6.56
C THR A 37 -14.13 5.43 7.40
N ALA A 38 -13.16 4.79 6.76
CA ALA A 38 -11.97 4.24 7.42
C ALA A 38 -10.92 5.31 7.76
N LYS A 39 -11.05 6.53 7.19
CA LYS A 39 -10.09 7.63 7.33
C LYS A 39 -8.67 7.24 6.90
N MET A 40 -8.56 6.43 5.85
CA MET A 40 -7.28 5.93 5.34
C MET A 40 -7.32 5.75 3.83
N CYS A 41 -6.16 5.87 3.20
CA CYS A 41 -5.96 5.54 1.81
C CYS A 41 -5.96 4.03 1.60
N GLN A 42 -6.91 3.55 0.81
CA GLN A 42 -7.10 2.12 0.53
C GLN A 42 -6.78 1.81 -0.93
N LYS A 43 -6.17 0.65 -1.14
CA LYS A 43 -5.96 0.11 -2.47
C LYS A 43 -7.28 -0.33 -3.09
N PHE A 44 -7.40 -0.15 -4.40
CA PHE A 44 -8.51 -0.67 -5.19
C PHE A 44 -8.05 -1.00 -6.61
N TYR A 45 -8.83 -1.83 -7.30
CA TYR A 45 -8.63 -2.09 -8.71
C TYR A 45 -9.25 -0.97 -9.53
N TRP A 46 -8.39 -0.19 -10.17
CA TRP A 46 -8.79 0.89 -11.05
C TRP A 46 -8.94 0.39 -12.48
N ASN A 47 -10.07 0.75 -13.09
CA ASN A 47 -10.48 0.30 -14.42
C ASN A 47 -9.97 1.15 -15.58
N GLY A 48 -9.36 2.31 -15.32
CA GLY A 48 -8.81 3.19 -16.36
C GLY A 48 -9.63 4.45 -16.65
N CYS A 49 -10.86 4.55 -16.13
CA CYS A 49 -11.76 5.68 -16.44
C CYS A 49 -11.69 6.81 -15.40
N LEU A 50 -11.68 6.44 -14.12
CA LEU A 50 -11.81 7.40 -13.03
C LEU A 50 -10.52 8.20 -12.86
N THR A 51 -10.56 9.52 -13.00
CA THR A 51 -9.36 10.35 -12.81
C THR A 51 -9.33 11.06 -11.47
N ARG A 52 -10.49 11.26 -10.82
CA ARG A 52 -10.62 11.99 -9.57
C ARG A 52 -10.50 11.06 -8.38
N GLY A 53 -9.80 11.49 -7.33
CA GLY A 53 -9.61 10.68 -6.12
C GLY A 53 -8.75 9.43 -6.32
N VAL A 54 -8.05 9.30 -7.45
CA VAL A 54 -7.22 8.14 -7.79
C VAL A 54 -5.74 8.51 -7.72
N TYR A 55 -4.98 7.75 -6.93
CA TYR A 55 -3.55 7.98 -6.69
C TYR A 55 -2.71 6.75 -7.03
N GLU A 56 -1.48 7.00 -7.48
CA GLU A 56 -0.51 5.94 -7.81
C GLU A 56 0.02 5.21 -6.56
N THR A 57 0.31 5.96 -5.50
CA THR A 57 0.89 5.42 -4.27
C THR A 57 0.02 5.79 -3.07
N ARG A 58 0.12 4.98 -2.01
CA ARG A 58 -0.57 5.26 -0.75
C ARG A 58 -0.10 6.59 -0.15
N TYR A 59 1.20 6.88 -0.25
CA TYR A 59 1.77 8.14 0.21
C TYR A 59 1.19 9.36 -0.52
N ALA A 60 1.04 9.30 -1.85
CA ALA A 60 0.46 10.41 -2.60
C ALA A 60 -1.00 10.67 -2.19
N CYS A 61 -1.77 9.62 -1.93
CA CYS A 61 -3.12 9.76 -1.38
C CYS A 61 -3.09 10.37 0.03
N ALA A 62 -2.24 9.87 0.93
CA ALA A 62 -2.12 10.35 2.30
C ALA A 62 -1.72 11.83 2.33
N LEU A 63 -0.72 12.24 1.56
CA LEU A 63 -0.27 13.62 1.46
C LEU A 63 -1.41 14.58 1.07
N ASN A 64 -2.33 14.14 0.21
CA ASN A 64 -3.42 14.99 -0.27
C ASN A 64 -4.67 14.94 0.62
N CYS A 65 -4.90 13.83 1.33
CA CYS A 65 -6.19 13.53 1.96
C CYS A 65 -6.13 13.27 3.45
N ASN A 66 -4.98 12.88 3.98
CA ASN A 66 -4.75 12.63 5.39
C ASN A 66 -3.25 12.68 5.72
N GLU A 67 -2.71 13.88 5.96
CA GLU A 67 -1.30 14.07 6.33
C GLU A 67 -0.90 13.32 7.62
N GLY A 68 -1.88 12.97 8.47
CA GLY A 68 -1.66 12.17 9.68
C GLY A 68 -1.61 10.66 9.45
N GLU A 69 -1.88 10.18 8.23
CA GLU A 69 -1.74 8.77 7.89
C GLU A 69 -0.26 8.38 7.83
N SER A 70 0.07 7.22 8.43
CA SER A 70 1.40 6.65 8.41
C SER A 70 1.41 5.23 7.83
N ALA A 71 2.56 4.84 7.32
CA ALA A 71 2.84 3.46 6.92
C ALA A 71 3.47 2.67 8.08
N ALA A 72 2.86 2.74 9.27
CA ALA A 72 3.41 2.15 10.49
C ALA A 72 3.78 0.66 10.35
N HIS A 73 3.02 -0.12 9.56
CA HIS A 73 3.35 -1.53 9.31
C HIS A 73 4.69 -1.72 8.58
N CYS A 74 5.13 -0.75 7.77
CA CYS A 74 6.44 -0.80 7.08
C CYS A 74 7.61 -0.57 8.04
N ALA A 75 7.36 -0.05 9.24
CA ALA A 75 8.34 0.08 10.31
C ALA A 75 8.40 -1.17 11.21
N LEU A 76 7.47 -2.13 11.05
CA LEU A 76 7.50 -3.37 11.82
C LEU A 76 8.69 -4.24 11.39
N PRO A 77 9.23 -5.08 12.30
CA PRO A 77 10.22 -6.08 11.94
C PRO A 77 9.69 -6.98 10.82
N ARG A 78 10.57 -7.30 9.87
CA ARG A 78 10.28 -8.32 8.87
C ARG A 78 10.04 -9.68 9.56
N PRO A 79 9.23 -10.57 8.95
CA PRO A 79 9.08 -11.93 9.45
C PRO A 79 10.40 -12.70 9.46
N GLU A 80 10.46 -13.78 10.25
CA GLU A 80 11.63 -14.65 10.26
C GLU A 80 11.90 -15.21 8.85
N GLU A 81 13.13 -15.01 8.40
CA GLU A 81 13.59 -15.53 7.13
C GLU A 81 13.64 -17.05 7.17
N CYS A 82 13.39 -17.69 6.03
CA CYS A 82 13.56 -19.12 5.87
C CYS A 82 15.06 -19.50 5.89
N LEU A 83 15.67 -19.53 7.09
CA LEU A 83 17.11 -19.77 7.30
C LEU A 83 17.53 -21.23 7.14
N LYS A 84 16.58 -22.16 7.18
CA LYS A 84 16.83 -23.60 7.05
C LYS A 84 15.82 -24.16 6.05
N PRO A 85 16.14 -25.25 5.33
CA PRO A 85 15.14 -26.07 4.64
C PRO A 85 14.18 -26.79 5.61
N LYS A 86 14.09 -26.34 6.88
CA LYS A 86 13.04 -26.74 7.81
C LYS A 86 11.76 -26.03 7.41
N ALA A 87 11.20 -26.48 6.30
CA ALA A 87 9.80 -26.27 6.03
C ALA A 87 9.01 -26.69 7.26
N GLN A 88 8.11 -25.81 7.65
CA GLN A 88 6.98 -26.26 8.42
C GLN A 88 6.23 -27.29 7.57
N ARG A 89 5.95 -28.44 8.19
CA ARG A 89 5.31 -29.58 7.54
C ARG A 89 3.84 -29.24 7.30
N TRP A 90 3.52 -28.71 6.12
CA TRP A 90 2.15 -28.71 5.59
C TRP A 90 2.10 -29.68 4.41
N GLY A 91 1.84 -30.97 4.69
CA GLY A 91 1.87 -32.03 3.68
C GLY A 91 3.29 -32.48 3.28
N ARG A 92 3.51 -32.79 1.98
CA ARG A 92 4.76 -33.35 1.42
C ARG A 92 5.65 -32.34 0.67
N HIS A 93 5.26 -31.06 0.61
CA HIS A 93 5.98 -30.07 -0.19
C HIS A 93 6.49 -28.93 0.68
N HIS A 94 7.82 -28.73 0.62
CA HIS A 94 8.51 -27.60 1.22
C HIS A 94 8.48 -26.49 0.16
N TYR A 95 7.80 -25.37 0.40
CA TYR A 95 7.93 -24.22 -0.49
C TYR A 95 8.30 -22.97 0.31
N ALA A 96 9.42 -22.36 -0.08
CA ALA A 96 9.76 -21.01 0.31
C ALA A 96 9.27 -20.09 -0.81
N ILE A 97 8.59 -19.01 -0.45
CA ILE A 97 8.16 -17.99 -1.39
C ILE A 97 9.14 -16.81 -1.37
N ASP A 98 9.37 -16.23 -2.54
CA ASP A 98 10.09 -14.96 -2.67
C ASP A 98 9.11 -13.83 -2.39
N VAL A 99 9.42 -13.04 -1.37
CA VAL A 99 8.62 -11.90 -0.89
C VAL A 99 9.53 -10.72 -0.60
N PHE A 100 8.94 -9.57 -0.30
CA PHE A 100 9.65 -8.32 -0.05
C PHE A 100 9.27 -7.77 1.33
N TYR A 101 10.19 -7.07 1.97
CA TYR A 101 9.91 -6.25 3.16
C TYR A 101 10.49 -4.86 2.96
N TYR A 102 9.95 -3.87 3.65
CA TYR A 102 10.51 -2.53 3.65
C TYR A 102 11.55 -2.40 4.75
N ASP A 103 12.79 -2.11 4.36
CA ASP A 103 13.88 -1.83 5.29
C ASP A 103 13.92 -0.33 5.58
N ILE A 104 13.43 0.07 6.74
CA ILE A 104 13.29 1.47 7.16
C ILE A 104 14.63 2.21 7.24
N ASP A 105 15.71 1.51 7.61
CA ASP A 105 17.04 2.09 7.77
C ASP A 105 17.65 2.49 6.43
N SER A 106 17.53 1.62 5.41
CA SER A 106 17.98 1.93 4.05
C SER A 106 16.92 2.57 3.17
N ARG A 107 15.68 2.69 3.68
CA ARG A 107 14.48 3.18 2.98
C ARG A 107 14.25 2.48 1.65
N GLN A 108 14.37 1.16 1.65
CA GLN A 108 14.31 0.35 0.44
C GLN A 108 13.53 -0.94 0.67
N CYS A 109 12.77 -1.35 -0.33
CA CYS A 109 12.18 -2.68 -0.40
C CYS A 109 13.26 -3.73 -0.72
N LYS A 110 13.40 -4.73 0.14
CA LYS A 110 14.39 -5.81 0.01
C LYS A 110 13.72 -7.17 -0.11
N PRO A 111 14.22 -8.06 -0.99
CA PRO A 111 13.70 -9.40 -1.13
C PRO A 111 14.16 -10.28 0.05
N PHE A 112 13.33 -11.25 0.44
CA PHE A 112 13.69 -12.32 1.36
C PHE A 112 12.85 -13.57 1.10
N LYS A 113 13.26 -14.71 1.65
CA LYS A 113 12.51 -15.97 1.55
C LYS A 113 11.64 -16.20 2.78
N TYR A 114 10.36 -16.50 2.55
CA TYR A 114 9.41 -16.79 3.60
C TYR A 114 8.84 -18.21 3.47
N CYS A 115 8.69 -18.92 4.59
CA CYS A 115 8.14 -20.28 4.61
C CYS A 115 7.25 -20.55 5.85
N GLY A 116 6.70 -19.49 6.44
CA GLY A 116 5.77 -19.57 7.56
C GLY A 116 4.29 -19.53 7.13
N PRO A 117 3.36 -19.50 8.09
CA PRO A 117 1.92 -19.40 7.80
C PRO A 117 1.55 -18.04 7.20
N PRO A 118 0.36 -17.87 6.59
CA PRO A 118 -0.11 -16.56 6.17
C PRO A 118 -0.08 -15.55 7.33
N LEU A 119 0.45 -14.36 7.06
CA LEU A 119 0.51 -13.27 8.03
C LEU A 119 -0.67 -12.29 7.85
N PRO A 120 -1.02 -11.50 8.88
CA PRO A 120 -1.97 -10.40 8.74
C PRO A 120 -1.57 -9.42 7.62
N LEU A 121 -2.55 -8.77 6.99
CA LEU A 121 -2.30 -7.82 5.90
C LEU A 121 -1.43 -6.62 6.33
N GLU A 122 -1.49 -6.24 7.61
CA GLU A 122 -0.69 -5.16 8.21
C GLU A 122 0.71 -5.63 8.66
N SER A 123 1.28 -6.66 8.02
CA SER A 123 2.65 -7.11 8.28
C SER A 123 3.64 -6.42 7.33
N ASN A 124 4.90 -6.29 7.72
CA ASN A 124 5.98 -5.86 6.83
C ASN A 124 6.42 -6.99 5.87
N MET A 125 5.49 -7.46 5.04
CA MET A 125 5.71 -8.51 4.05
C MET A 125 4.80 -8.32 2.83
N PHE A 126 5.39 -8.19 1.66
CA PHE A 126 4.72 -7.92 0.40
C PHE A 126 5.04 -9.00 -0.62
N THR A 127 4.05 -9.36 -1.44
CA THR A 127 4.21 -10.40 -2.47
C THR A 127 4.89 -9.89 -3.74
N SER A 128 5.06 -8.58 -3.89
CA SER A 128 5.77 -7.97 -5.01
C SER A 128 6.53 -6.72 -4.59
N MET A 129 7.61 -6.43 -5.34
CA MET A 129 8.38 -5.21 -5.19
C MET A 129 7.49 -3.97 -5.35
N SER A 130 6.64 -3.96 -6.38
CA SER A 130 5.72 -2.84 -6.64
C SER A 130 4.77 -2.59 -5.48
N MET A 131 4.25 -3.64 -4.85
CA MET A 131 3.35 -3.49 -3.71
C MET A 131 4.08 -2.91 -2.50
N CYS A 132 5.29 -3.37 -2.20
CA CYS A 132 6.11 -2.79 -1.14
C CYS A 132 6.36 -1.29 -1.36
N VAL A 133 6.76 -0.91 -2.58
CA VAL A 133 7.02 0.48 -2.95
C VAL A 133 5.77 1.34 -2.80
N MET A 134 4.65 0.90 -3.36
CA MET A 134 3.39 1.66 -3.35
C MET A 134 2.80 1.86 -1.94
N GLU A 135 3.04 0.92 -1.03
CA GLU A 135 2.57 0.98 0.37
C GLU A 135 3.50 1.78 1.29
N CYS A 136 4.82 1.69 1.11
CA CYS A 136 5.80 2.16 2.09
C CYS A 136 6.63 3.38 1.67
N GLU A 137 6.95 3.55 0.38
CA GLU A 137 7.85 4.63 -0.04
C GLU A 137 7.18 6.00 0.08
N GLY A 138 7.97 7.00 0.46
CA GLY A 138 7.55 8.39 0.60
C GLY A 138 7.03 8.78 1.99
N PHE A 139 6.58 7.82 2.80
CA PHE A 139 6.12 8.13 4.16
C PHE A 139 7.26 8.65 5.06
N PRO A 140 7.03 9.71 5.85
CA PRO A 140 7.99 10.17 6.83
C PRO A 140 8.01 9.17 7.99
N PHE A 141 9.12 8.47 8.17
CA PHE A 141 9.38 7.72 9.37
C PHE A 141 10.25 8.57 10.30
N SER A 142 9.66 9.19 11.32
CA SER A 142 10.44 9.61 12.47
C SER A 142 10.87 8.35 13.21
N LYS A 143 12.17 8.21 13.48
CA LYS A 143 12.60 7.33 14.57
C LYS A 143 11.85 7.84 15.80
N ALA A 144 11.03 6.99 16.42
CA ALA A 144 10.57 7.27 17.76
C ALA A 144 11.81 7.53 18.62
N GLU A 145 11.90 8.75 19.19
CA GLU A 145 12.88 9.09 20.22
C GLU A 145 12.64 8.27 21.49
#